data_AF-A0AA49GE57-F1
#
_entry.id   AF-A0AA49GE57-F1
#
_cell.length_a   1.000
_cell.length_b   1.000
_cell.length_c   1.000
_cell.angle_alpha   90.00
_cell.angle_beta   90.00
_cell.angle_gamma   90.00
#
_symmetry.space_group_name_H-M   'P 1'
#
loop_
_entity.id
_entity.type
_entity.pdbx_description
1 polymer ?
#
loop_
_entity_poly.entity_id
_entity_poly.type
_entity_poly.pdbx_seq_one_letter_code
_entity_poly.pdbx_strand_id
1 'polypeptide(L)'
;MQNIRIKSSLQDFNESIAPVIDHLKELYKKEIRSEHDLKNAIEKRDSFDEQLKTIFTKSFSDPDSWLWNNYESYGIDKFIGWHYIGKEDTFQDKCNNINRTLNNRIEFLDQFSSMLPHLDVILKIEPLIDIENQNIEDILYLILFKLSKLKDDNYYSIEWILAGNGIALPRGDHELKEIIQELLKSYFIKSDYKSYQITVKGELQLGKWQRSRKRKTVKQSKNSIDEVMKELRILGHGQEILFNELEELKKLSTTLNKKNWKQLVKGKIFDLTLSKIINKETATFIVSKILPNEDFKYLLSKGSENL
;
A
#
# COMPACT_ATOMS: atom_id res chain seq x y z
N MET A 1 -9.90 -5.72 4.18
CA MET A 1 -9.75 -5.39 2.74
C MET A 1 -8.61 -6.24 2.18
N GLN A 2 -8.77 -6.80 0.98
CA GLN A 2 -7.66 -7.49 0.32
C GLN A 2 -6.67 -6.46 -0.22
N ASN A 3 -5.38 -6.82 -0.28
CA ASN A 3 -4.34 -5.94 -0.82
C ASN A 3 -4.50 -5.79 -2.33
N ILE A 4 -4.53 -4.54 -2.81
CA ILE A 4 -4.59 -4.23 -4.24
C ILE A 4 -3.21 -4.41 -4.85
N ARG A 5 -3.13 -5.24 -5.89
CA ARG A 5 -1.91 -5.50 -6.65
C ARG A 5 -2.20 -5.43 -8.13
N ILE A 6 -1.23 -4.96 -8.90
CA ILE A 6 -1.29 -4.97 -10.36
C ILE A 6 -1.06 -6.42 -10.84
N LYS A 7 -1.92 -6.91 -11.73
CA LYS A 7 -1.85 -8.21 -12.37
C LYS A 7 -1.24 -8.13 -13.78
N SER A 8 -1.50 -7.05 -14.50
CA SER A 8 -0.98 -6.77 -15.85
C SER A 8 0.26 -5.88 -15.78
N SER A 9 0.93 -5.67 -16.91
CA SER A 9 1.95 -4.60 -16.97
C SER A 9 1.26 -3.22 -16.93
N LEU A 10 1.95 -2.22 -16.36
CA LEU A 10 1.47 -0.84 -16.36
C LEU A 10 1.29 -0.28 -17.77
N GLN A 11 2.12 -0.74 -18.71
CA GLN A 11 2.00 -0.35 -20.11
C GLN A 11 0.70 -0.88 -20.73
N ASP A 12 0.42 -2.19 -20.58
CA ASP A 12 -0.82 -2.79 -21.10
C ASP A 12 -2.06 -2.14 -20.49
N PHE A 13 -1.97 -1.76 -19.21
CA PHE A 13 -3.04 -1.05 -18.52
C PHE A 13 -3.30 0.33 -19.13
N ASN A 14 -2.24 1.13 -19.31
CA ASN A 14 -2.32 2.46 -19.90
C ASN A 14 -2.90 2.42 -21.32
N GLU A 15 -2.43 1.48 -22.14
CA GLU A 15 -2.91 1.29 -23.51
C GLU A 15 -4.39 0.88 -23.55
N SER A 16 -4.87 0.15 -22.53
CA SER A 16 -6.27 -0.27 -22.43
C SER A 16 -7.19 0.87 -21.96
N ILE A 17 -6.74 1.75 -21.07
CA ILE A 17 -7.59 2.79 -20.47
C ILE A 17 -7.65 4.09 -21.28
N ALA A 18 -6.55 4.47 -21.94
CA ALA A 18 -6.45 5.69 -22.75
C ALA A 18 -7.60 5.88 -23.75
N PRO A 19 -7.99 4.88 -24.59
CA PRO A 19 -9.08 5.07 -25.53
C PRO A 19 -10.43 5.32 -24.83
N VAL A 20 -10.66 4.74 -23.64
CA VAL A 20 -11.90 4.97 -22.90
C VAL A 20 -11.97 6.39 -22.35
N ILE A 21 -10.84 6.93 -21.88
CA ILE A 21 -10.73 8.33 -21.44
C ILE A 21 -11.05 9.28 -22.60
N ASP A 22 -10.46 9.04 -23.77
CA ASP A 22 -10.69 9.85 -24.96
C ASP A 22 -12.16 9.80 -25.39
N HIS A 23 -12.77 8.61 -25.40
CA HIS A 23 -14.19 8.47 -25.73
C HIS A 23 -15.12 9.15 -24.72
N LEU A 24 -14.80 9.12 -23.42
CA LEU A 24 -15.55 9.86 -22.40
C LEU A 24 -15.43 11.38 -22.60
N LYS A 25 -14.23 11.88 -22.90
CA LYS A 25 -13.99 13.29 -23.22
C LYS A 25 -14.76 13.72 -24.47
N GLU A 26 -14.79 12.90 -25.51
CA GLU A 26 -15.57 13.15 -26.71
C GLU A 26 -17.08 13.09 -26.46
N LEU A 27 -17.54 12.19 -25.59
CA LEU A 27 -18.94 12.14 -25.18
C LEU A 27 -19.34 13.40 -24.39
N TYR A 28 -18.49 13.85 -23.47
CA TYR A 28 -18.73 15.05 -22.64
C TYR A 28 -18.83 16.34 -23.46
N LYS A 29 -18.09 16.44 -24.58
CA LYS A 29 -18.14 17.61 -25.48
C LYS A 29 -19.44 17.70 -26.30
N LYS A 30 -20.24 16.62 -26.38
CA LYS A 30 -21.46 16.59 -27.19
C LYS A 30 -22.59 17.33 -26.49
N GLU A 31 -23.23 18.23 -27.22
CA GLU A 31 -24.44 18.89 -26.73
C GLU A 31 -25.63 17.91 -26.72
N ILE A 32 -26.36 17.91 -25.61
CA ILE A 32 -27.57 17.11 -25.42
C ILE A 32 -28.77 18.03 -25.68
N ARG A 33 -29.45 17.84 -26.82
CA ARG A 33 -30.54 18.72 -27.26
C ARG A 33 -31.91 18.06 -27.23
N SER A 34 -31.97 16.75 -27.01
CA SER A 34 -33.21 15.97 -27.00
C SER A 34 -33.18 14.82 -25.99
N GLU A 35 -34.34 14.27 -25.66
CA GLU A 35 -34.48 13.04 -24.85
C GLU A 35 -33.76 11.84 -25.49
N HIS A 36 -33.72 11.78 -26.83
CA HIS A 36 -32.97 10.76 -27.54
C HIS A 36 -31.45 10.91 -27.33
N ASP A 37 -30.92 12.13 -27.42
CA ASP A 37 -29.51 12.41 -27.17
C ASP A 37 -29.12 12.09 -25.72
N LEU A 38 -30.00 12.43 -24.77
CA LEU A 38 -29.81 12.15 -23.36
C LEU A 38 -29.73 10.64 -23.11
N LYS A 39 -30.69 9.88 -23.66
CA LYS A 39 -30.70 8.42 -23.57
C LYS A 39 -29.42 7.82 -24.18
N ASN A 40 -29.03 8.27 -25.36
CA ASN A 40 -27.80 7.82 -26.02
C ASN A 40 -26.54 8.15 -25.19
N ALA A 41 -26.50 9.30 -24.52
CA ALA A 41 -25.37 9.68 -23.67
C ALA A 41 -25.27 8.79 -22.41
N ILE A 42 -26.42 8.48 -21.79
CA ILE A 42 -26.52 7.55 -20.66
C ILE A 42 -26.04 6.15 -21.08
N GLU A 43 -26.58 5.60 -22.17
CA GLU A 43 -26.22 4.25 -22.64
C GLU A 43 -24.74 4.14 -23.01
N LYS A 44 -24.16 5.17 -23.64
CA LYS A 44 -22.74 5.21 -23.97
C LYS A 44 -21.86 5.30 -22.74
N ARG A 45 -22.22 6.16 -21.77
CA ARG A 45 -21.53 6.23 -20.47
C ARG A 45 -21.53 4.85 -19.81
N ASP A 46 -22.68 4.21 -19.71
CA ASP A 46 -22.81 2.90 -19.05
C ASP A 46 -21.96 1.83 -19.76
N SER A 47 -21.91 1.87 -21.09
CA SER A 47 -21.02 1.01 -21.87
C SER A 47 -19.54 1.26 -21.57
N PHE A 48 -19.12 2.52 -21.39
CA PHE A 48 -17.73 2.85 -21.02
C PHE A 48 -17.42 2.45 -19.57
N ASP A 49 -18.37 2.61 -18.66
CA ASP A 49 -18.27 2.18 -17.27
C ASP A 49 -18.05 0.66 -17.19
N GLU A 50 -18.81 -0.15 -17.94
CA GLU A 50 -18.61 -1.60 -18.02
C GLU A 50 -17.25 -2.00 -18.64
N GLN A 51 -16.78 -1.25 -19.64
CA GLN A 51 -15.44 -1.43 -20.20
C GLN A 51 -14.36 -1.17 -19.14
N LEU A 52 -14.46 -0.07 -18.38
CA LEU A 52 -13.53 0.27 -17.31
C LEU A 52 -13.54 -0.78 -16.20
N LYS A 53 -14.72 -1.25 -15.80
CA LYS A 53 -14.86 -2.33 -14.80
C LYS A 53 -14.13 -3.59 -15.26
N THR A 54 -14.27 -3.95 -16.53
CA THR A 54 -13.57 -5.09 -17.13
C THR A 54 -12.05 -4.88 -17.11
N ILE A 55 -11.58 -3.69 -17.51
CA ILE A 55 -10.16 -3.32 -17.50
C ILE A 55 -9.59 -3.40 -16.08
N PHE A 56 -10.29 -2.84 -15.08
CA PHE A 56 -9.87 -2.87 -13.68
C PHE A 56 -9.81 -4.31 -13.14
N THR A 57 -10.79 -5.14 -13.46
CA THR A 57 -10.84 -6.56 -13.04
C THR A 57 -9.71 -7.40 -13.60
N LYS A 58 -9.36 -7.16 -14.87
CA LYS A 58 -8.21 -7.79 -15.50
C LYS A 58 -6.89 -7.34 -14.87
N SER A 59 -6.82 -6.09 -14.44
CA SER A 59 -5.56 -5.41 -14.11
C SER A 59 -5.23 -5.38 -12.62
N PHE A 60 -6.21 -5.57 -11.73
CA PHE A 60 -6.01 -5.48 -10.28
C PHE A 60 -6.56 -6.69 -9.51
N SER A 61 -5.93 -7.05 -8.39
CA SER A 61 -6.53 -7.94 -7.39
C SER A 61 -7.53 -7.15 -6.53
N ASP A 62 -8.81 -7.52 -6.63
CA ASP A 62 -9.94 -6.89 -5.92
C ASP A 62 -10.24 -5.43 -6.35
N PRO A 63 -10.59 -5.18 -7.63
CA PRO A 63 -10.94 -3.83 -8.09
C PRO A 63 -12.25 -3.31 -7.48
N ASP A 64 -13.17 -4.22 -7.14
CA ASP A 64 -14.56 -3.91 -6.81
C ASP A 64 -14.66 -3.27 -5.43
N SER A 65 -13.78 -3.63 -4.50
CA SER A 65 -13.83 -3.10 -3.14
C SER A 65 -13.31 -1.66 -3.02
N TRP A 66 -12.43 -1.24 -3.93
CA TRP A 66 -11.74 0.04 -3.78
C TRP A 66 -11.67 0.88 -5.05
N LEU A 67 -11.13 0.36 -6.15
CA LEU A 67 -10.90 1.16 -7.36
C LEU A 67 -12.21 1.54 -8.03
N TRP A 68 -13.11 0.56 -8.19
CA TRP A 68 -14.43 0.75 -8.75
C TRP A 68 -15.31 1.61 -7.84
N ASN A 69 -15.32 1.34 -6.54
CA ASN A 69 -16.07 2.15 -5.58
C ASN A 69 -15.61 3.62 -5.58
N ASN A 70 -14.30 3.87 -5.66
CA ASN A 70 -13.76 5.22 -5.77
C ASN A 70 -14.14 5.87 -7.10
N TYR A 71 -14.07 5.14 -8.21
CA TYR A 71 -14.51 5.61 -9.52
C TYR A 71 -16.00 6.00 -9.50
N GLU A 72 -16.87 5.14 -8.98
CA GLU A 72 -18.31 5.35 -8.96
C GLU A 72 -18.73 6.49 -8.03
N SER A 73 -18.11 6.57 -6.85
CA SER A 73 -18.41 7.59 -5.85
C SER A 73 -17.72 8.94 -6.08
N TYR A 74 -16.78 9.01 -7.02
CA TYR A 74 -16.00 10.22 -7.26
C TYR A 74 -16.88 11.44 -7.53
N GLY A 75 -16.72 12.48 -6.71
CA GLY A 75 -17.42 13.75 -6.86
C GLY A 75 -18.93 13.71 -6.63
N ILE A 76 -19.49 12.61 -6.06
CA ILE A 76 -20.91 12.53 -5.68
C ILE A 76 -21.25 13.56 -4.58
N ASP A 77 -20.31 13.84 -3.67
CA ASP A 77 -20.48 14.78 -2.54
C ASP A 77 -20.52 16.26 -2.97
N LYS A 78 -20.30 16.58 -4.25
CA LYS A 78 -20.46 17.94 -4.78
C LYS A 78 -21.96 18.26 -4.79
N PHE A 79 -22.42 18.99 -3.76
CA PHE A 79 -23.77 19.51 -3.53
C PHE A 79 -24.72 19.33 -4.74
N ILE A 80 -25.57 18.32 -4.65
CA ILE A 80 -26.76 18.19 -5.49
C ILE A 80 -27.75 19.18 -4.89
N GLY A 81 -28.30 20.10 -5.67
CA GLY A 81 -29.24 21.11 -5.15
C GLY A 81 -30.41 20.52 -4.36
N TRP A 82 -31.27 21.39 -3.85
CA TRP A 82 -32.49 20.95 -3.16
C TRP A 82 -33.40 20.14 -4.11
N HIS A 83 -33.43 18.83 -3.95
CA HIS A 83 -34.45 17.99 -4.58
C HIS A 83 -35.69 17.99 -3.69
N TYR A 84 -36.73 18.70 -4.12
CA TYR A 84 -38.00 18.70 -3.41
C TYR A 84 -38.67 17.34 -3.59
N ILE A 85 -38.88 16.63 -2.49
CA ILE A 85 -39.58 15.33 -2.48
C ILE A 85 -40.89 15.46 -3.25
N GLY A 86 -41.04 14.67 -4.32
CA GLY A 86 -42.25 14.62 -5.16
C GLY A 86 -42.24 15.46 -6.44
N LYS A 87 -41.15 16.16 -6.76
CA LYS A 87 -40.99 16.84 -8.06
C LYS A 87 -40.14 16.00 -9.01
N GLU A 88 -40.66 15.70 -10.20
CA GLU A 88 -39.89 15.03 -11.25
C GLU A 88 -38.74 15.92 -11.76
N ASP A 89 -37.60 15.30 -12.06
CA ASP A 89 -36.45 15.97 -12.68
C ASP A 89 -36.82 16.49 -14.08
N THR A 90 -36.52 17.76 -14.33
CA THR A 90 -36.69 18.33 -15.67
C THR A 90 -35.68 17.74 -16.65
N PHE A 91 -35.92 17.88 -17.95
CA PHE A 91 -34.95 17.51 -18.98
C PHE A 91 -33.58 18.16 -18.72
N GLN A 92 -33.55 19.43 -18.30
CA GLN A 92 -32.32 20.14 -17.99
C GLN A 92 -31.62 19.57 -16.75
N ASP A 93 -32.36 19.16 -15.72
CA ASP A 93 -31.80 18.52 -14.52
C ASP A 93 -31.11 17.21 -14.89
N LYS A 94 -31.76 16.40 -15.73
CA LYS A 94 -31.17 15.14 -16.24
C LYS A 94 -29.92 15.39 -17.08
N CYS A 95 -29.93 16.41 -17.95
CA CYS A 95 -28.77 16.83 -18.74
C CYS A 95 -27.60 17.30 -17.85
N ASN A 96 -27.90 18.09 -16.82
CA ASN A 96 -26.89 18.55 -15.87
C ASN A 96 -26.31 17.36 -15.09
N ASN A 97 -27.15 16.40 -14.70
CA ASN A 97 -26.69 15.23 -13.97
C ASN A 97 -25.75 14.36 -14.80
N ILE A 98 -26.09 14.04 -16.06
CA ILE A 98 -25.21 13.25 -16.92
C ILE A 98 -23.88 13.98 -17.20
N ASN A 99 -23.91 15.29 -17.47
CA ASN A 99 -22.69 16.08 -17.70
C ASN A 99 -21.80 16.12 -16.46
N ARG A 100 -22.40 16.27 -15.27
CA ARG A 100 -21.68 16.20 -14.00
C ARG A 100 -21.05 14.82 -13.79
N THR A 101 -21.79 13.75 -14.03
CA THR A 101 -21.27 12.37 -13.93
C THR A 101 -20.10 12.17 -14.88
N LEU A 102 -20.24 12.53 -16.17
CA LEU A 102 -19.17 12.42 -17.17
C LEU A 102 -17.92 13.20 -16.75
N ASN A 103 -18.09 14.46 -16.31
CA ASN A 103 -16.98 15.27 -15.83
C ASN A 103 -16.28 14.63 -14.62
N ASN A 104 -17.04 14.12 -13.65
CA ASN A 104 -16.47 13.42 -12.50
C ASN A 104 -15.68 12.15 -12.92
N ARG A 105 -16.16 11.39 -13.91
CA ARG A 105 -15.44 10.23 -14.44
C ARG A 105 -14.13 10.64 -15.11
N ILE A 106 -14.15 11.69 -15.92
CA ILE A 106 -12.96 12.23 -16.59
C ILE A 106 -11.96 12.72 -15.54
N GLU A 107 -12.40 13.53 -14.57
CA GLU A 107 -11.53 14.04 -13.48
C GLU A 107 -10.86 12.88 -12.71
N PHE A 108 -11.62 11.84 -12.35
CA PHE A 108 -11.07 10.67 -11.70
C PHE A 108 -10.01 9.99 -12.56
N LEU A 109 -10.31 9.73 -13.83
CA LEU A 109 -9.41 8.99 -14.72
C LEU A 109 -8.15 9.79 -15.04
N ASP A 110 -8.24 11.11 -15.17
CA ASP A 110 -7.07 11.97 -15.36
C ASP A 110 -6.19 11.97 -14.10
N GLN A 111 -6.78 12.09 -12.91
CA GLN A 111 -6.03 11.98 -11.64
C GLN A 111 -5.40 10.60 -11.49
N PHE A 112 -6.15 9.54 -11.76
CA PHE A 112 -5.63 8.19 -11.68
C PHE A 112 -4.50 7.98 -12.69
N SER A 113 -4.65 8.48 -13.92
CA SER A 113 -3.62 8.42 -14.97
C SER A 113 -2.33 9.12 -14.59
N SER A 114 -2.41 10.27 -13.90
CA SER A 114 -1.20 10.94 -13.41
C SER A 114 -0.41 10.13 -12.38
N MET A 115 -1.08 9.17 -11.69
CA MET A 115 -0.41 8.32 -10.71
C MET A 115 0.15 7.03 -11.31
N LEU A 116 -0.25 6.64 -12.53
CA LEU A 116 0.16 5.37 -13.15
C LEU A 116 1.68 5.18 -13.22
N PRO A 117 2.50 6.19 -13.54
CA PRO A 117 3.96 6.05 -13.52
C PRO A 117 4.54 5.67 -12.15
N HIS A 118 3.78 5.90 -11.08
CA HIS A 118 4.21 5.69 -9.70
C HIS A 118 3.39 4.63 -8.96
N LEU A 119 2.51 3.92 -9.66
CA LEU A 119 1.61 2.95 -9.07
C LEU A 119 2.36 1.84 -8.34
N ASP A 120 3.50 1.40 -8.88
CA ASP A 120 4.39 0.43 -8.23
C ASP A 120 4.89 0.93 -6.87
N VAL A 121 5.19 2.22 -6.75
CA VAL A 121 5.62 2.81 -5.47
C VAL A 121 4.47 2.88 -4.50
N ILE A 122 3.27 3.25 -4.97
CA ILE A 122 2.05 3.38 -4.14
C ILE A 122 1.60 2.01 -3.62
N LEU A 123 1.50 1.01 -4.50
CA LEU A 123 0.96 -0.32 -4.20
C LEU A 123 1.98 -1.29 -3.57
N LYS A 124 3.28 -0.98 -3.63
CA LYS A 124 4.30 -1.82 -3.00
C LYS A 124 4.16 -1.78 -1.48
N ILE A 125 3.73 -2.88 -0.89
CA ILE A 125 3.64 -3.00 0.57
C ILE A 125 5.01 -2.75 1.22
N GLU A 126 5.05 -1.84 2.19
CA GLU A 126 6.27 -1.59 2.95
C GLU A 126 6.42 -2.56 4.13
N PRO A 127 7.46 -3.43 4.15
CA PRO A 127 7.62 -4.49 5.16
C PRO A 127 8.03 -3.98 6.56
N LEU A 128 8.09 -2.67 6.72
CA LEU A 128 8.47 -1.99 7.96
C LEU A 128 7.27 -1.62 8.84
N ILE A 129 6.05 -1.71 8.30
CA ILE A 129 4.80 -1.43 9.04
C ILE A 129 4.09 -2.75 9.29
N ASP A 130 3.70 -2.98 10.54
CA ASP A 130 2.78 -4.04 10.89
C ASP A 130 1.37 -3.57 10.53
N ILE A 131 0.80 -4.13 9.45
CA ILE A 131 -0.52 -3.75 8.90
C ILE A 131 -1.66 -4.36 9.74
N GLU A 132 -1.36 -5.27 10.66
CA GLU A 132 -2.37 -5.84 11.56
C GLU A 132 -2.46 -5.05 12.86
N ASN A 133 -1.35 -4.42 13.28
CA ASN A 133 -1.25 -3.66 14.54
C ASN A 133 -0.66 -2.25 14.34
N GLN A 134 -1.04 -1.53 13.27
CA GLN A 134 -0.54 -0.18 13.04
C GLN A 134 -1.02 0.79 14.11
N ASN A 135 -0.10 1.62 14.59
CA ASN A 135 -0.44 2.83 15.35
C ASN A 135 -0.38 4.07 14.43
N ILE A 136 -0.82 5.21 14.97
CA ILE A 136 -0.83 6.47 14.23
C ILE A 136 0.56 6.90 13.75
N GLU A 137 1.64 6.63 14.50
CA GLU A 137 3.00 6.97 14.10
C GLU A 137 3.50 6.10 12.93
N ASP A 138 3.01 4.86 12.81
CA ASP A 138 3.27 4.00 11.66
C ASP A 138 2.54 4.47 10.41
N ILE A 139 1.29 4.94 10.55
CA ILE A 139 0.52 5.53 9.45
C ILE A 139 1.18 6.83 8.97
N LEU A 140 1.51 7.75 9.88
CA LEU A 140 2.19 9.00 9.53
C LEU A 140 3.54 8.74 8.88
N TYR A 141 4.29 7.75 9.38
CA TYR A 141 5.54 7.34 8.76
C TYR A 141 5.35 6.80 7.36
N LEU A 142 4.36 5.93 7.14
CA LEU A 142 4.06 5.40 5.80
C LEU A 142 3.81 6.55 4.82
N ILE A 143 2.95 7.49 5.21
CA ILE A 143 2.55 8.61 4.36
C ILE A 143 3.79 9.41 3.95
N LEU A 144 4.60 9.86 4.93
CA LEU A 144 5.81 10.62 4.62
C LEU A 144 6.82 9.79 3.83
N PHE A 145 6.97 8.50 4.15
CA PHE A 145 7.86 7.62 3.44
C PHE A 145 7.47 7.50 1.97
N LYS A 146 6.20 7.24 1.67
CA LYS A 146 5.69 7.09 0.31
C LYS A 146 5.77 8.38 -0.47
N LEU A 147 5.31 9.49 0.10
CA LEU A 147 5.46 10.81 -0.52
C LEU A 147 6.94 11.15 -0.81
N SER A 148 7.88 10.73 0.05
CA SER A 148 9.33 10.92 -0.20
C SER A 148 9.91 10.05 -1.31
N LYS A 149 9.19 9.03 -1.78
CA LYS A 149 9.57 8.20 -2.94
C LYS A 149 8.96 8.70 -4.24
N LEU A 150 7.92 9.50 -4.14
CA LEU A 150 7.20 10.12 -5.24
C LEU A 150 7.80 11.52 -5.55
N LYS A 151 9.13 11.64 -5.57
CA LYS A 151 9.83 12.94 -5.71
C LYS A 151 9.81 13.48 -7.15
N ASP A 152 8.64 13.79 -7.63
CA ASP A 152 8.43 14.68 -8.77
C ASP A 152 7.70 15.94 -8.32
N ASP A 153 7.38 16.84 -9.26
CA ASP A 153 6.65 18.07 -8.98
C ASP A 153 5.12 17.84 -8.83
N ASN A 154 4.69 16.58 -8.76
CA ASN A 154 3.28 16.21 -8.64
C ASN A 154 2.82 16.11 -7.18
N TYR A 155 1.49 16.12 -7.03
CA TYR A 155 0.80 15.97 -5.76
C TYR A 155 0.03 14.65 -5.78
N TYR A 156 0.01 13.93 -4.66
CA TYR A 156 -0.53 12.57 -4.58
C TYR A 156 -1.60 12.44 -3.51
N SER A 157 -2.60 11.61 -3.78
CA SER A 157 -3.63 11.32 -2.78
C SER A 157 -3.10 10.37 -1.70
N ILE A 158 -3.26 10.80 -0.44
CA ILE A 158 -2.92 9.98 0.73
C ILE A 158 -3.84 8.77 0.85
N GLU A 159 -5.10 8.89 0.43
CA GLU A 159 -6.05 7.77 0.41
C GLU A 159 -5.53 6.61 -0.44
N TRP A 160 -4.97 6.93 -1.61
CA TRP A 160 -4.36 5.94 -2.52
C TRP A 160 -3.13 5.29 -1.92
N ILE A 161 -2.32 6.06 -1.18
CA ILE A 161 -1.19 5.52 -0.43
C ILE A 161 -1.65 4.51 0.63
N LEU A 162 -2.67 4.85 1.43
CA LEU A 162 -3.15 3.98 2.50
C LEU A 162 -3.77 2.70 1.95
N ALA A 163 -4.68 2.83 0.98
CA ALA A 163 -5.35 1.69 0.38
C ALA A 163 -4.40 0.77 -0.38
N GLY A 164 -3.43 1.33 -1.11
CA GLY A 164 -2.38 0.57 -1.78
C GLY A 164 -1.49 -0.24 -0.82
N ASN A 165 -1.44 0.15 0.45
CA ASN A 165 -0.71 -0.57 1.50
C ASN A 165 -1.62 -1.36 2.43
N GLY A 166 -2.90 -1.54 2.06
CA GLY A 166 -3.86 -2.35 2.83
C GLY A 166 -4.28 -1.72 4.16
N ILE A 167 -4.05 -0.41 4.35
CA ILE A 167 -4.40 0.29 5.59
C ILE A 167 -5.84 0.78 5.50
N ALA A 168 -6.70 0.20 6.34
CA ALA A 168 -8.03 0.73 6.64
C ALA A 168 -7.97 1.54 7.94
N LEU A 169 -8.59 2.73 7.95
CA LEU A 169 -8.68 3.58 9.14
C LEU A 169 -9.95 3.22 9.93
N PRO A 170 -9.87 2.97 11.24
CA PRO A 170 -11.02 2.61 12.07
C PRO A 170 -12.19 3.59 12.00
N ARG A 171 -11.92 4.90 11.90
CA ARG A 171 -12.94 5.94 11.78
C ARG A 171 -13.07 6.50 10.34
N GLY A 172 -12.53 5.78 9.35
CA GLY A 172 -12.63 6.13 7.93
C GLY A 172 -12.16 7.56 7.62
N ASP A 173 -12.95 8.26 6.79
CA ASP A 173 -12.62 9.60 6.28
C ASP A 173 -12.40 10.66 7.36
N HIS A 174 -13.05 10.54 8.51
CA HIS A 174 -12.89 11.51 9.59
C HIS A 174 -11.45 11.46 10.15
N GLU A 175 -10.94 10.26 10.38
CA GLU A 175 -9.56 10.05 10.84
C GLU A 175 -8.55 10.39 9.75
N LEU A 176 -8.86 10.12 8.48
CA LEU A 176 -8.04 10.58 7.36
C LEU A 176 -7.89 12.11 7.37
N LYS A 177 -8.99 12.84 7.56
CA LYS A 177 -8.99 14.30 7.65
C LYS A 177 -8.16 14.81 8.83
N GLU A 178 -8.29 14.21 10.01
CA GLU A 178 -7.47 14.55 11.19
C GLU A 178 -5.97 14.33 10.91
N ILE A 179 -5.61 13.19 10.32
CA ILE A 179 -4.22 12.86 9.95
C ILE A 179 -3.66 13.90 8.98
N ILE A 180 -4.40 14.23 7.93
CA ILE A 180 -4.00 15.21 6.93
C ILE A 180 -3.83 16.60 7.58
N GLN A 181 -4.78 17.01 8.41
CA GLN A 181 -4.71 18.29 9.11
C GLN A 181 -3.48 18.39 10.01
N GLU A 182 -3.14 17.33 10.73
CA GLU A 182 -1.96 17.30 11.58
C GLU A 182 -0.66 17.38 10.75
N LEU A 183 -0.57 16.65 9.64
CA LEU A 183 0.57 16.71 8.72
C LEU A 183 0.75 18.11 8.09
N LEU A 184 -0.35 18.76 7.71
CA LEU A 184 -0.36 20.13 7.19
C LEU A 184 0.04 21.15 8.25
N LYS A 185 -0.57 21.09 9.44
CA LYS A 185 -0.27 21.97 10.58
C LYS A 185 1.18 21.85 11.03
N SER A 186 1.72 20.64 11.00
CA SER A 186 3.13 20.37 11.28
C SER A 186 4.07 20.79 10.15
N TYR A 187 3.55 21.26 9.01
CA TYR A 187 4.28 21.59 7.79
C TYR A 187 5.09 20.41 7.24
N PHE A 188 4.66 19.17 7.47
CA PHE A 188 5.34 17.98 6.92
C PHE A 188 4.93 17.70 5.48
N ILE A 189 3.73 18.13 5.09
CA ILE A 189 3.22 18.09 3.72
C ILE A 189 2.68 19.46 3.31
N LYS A 190 2.54 19.68 2.01
CA LYS A 190 1.78 20.78 1.41
C LYS A 190 0.69 20.20 0.49
N SER A 191 -0.41 20.93 0.34
CA SER A 191 -1.57 20.50 -0.44
C SER A 191 -1.69 21.27 -1.74
N ASP A 192 -2.17 20.58 -2.77
CA ASP A 192 -2.84 21.15 -3.92
C ASP A 192 -4.20 20.44 -4.05
N TYR A 193 -5.28 21.17 -3.76
CA TYR A 193 -6.61 20.61 -3.58
C TYR A 193 -6.62 19.39 -2.62
N LYS A 194 -7.02 18.20 -3.09
CA LYS A 194 -7.08 16.94 -2.33
C LYS A 194 -5.81 16.07 -2.46
N SER A 195 -4.74 16.63 -3.01
CA SER A 195 -3.48 15.94 -3.28
C SER A 195 -2.33 16.60 -2.50
N TYR A 196 -1.29 15.83 -2.17
CA TYR A 196 -0.27 16.23 -1.22
C TYR A 196 1.15 15.91 -1.70
N GLN A 197 2.11 16.75 -1.30
CA GLN A 197 3.54 16.54 -1.52
C GLN A 197 4.28 16.71 -0.20
N ILE A 198 5.33 15.93 0.03
CA ILE A 198 6.18 16.07 1.22
C ILE A 198 7.00 17.38 1.14
N THR A 199 7.16 18.05 2.28
CA THR A 199 8.04 19.22 2.39
C THR A 199 9.44 18.82 2.86
N VAL A 200 10.40 19.73 2.76
CA VAL A 200 11.74 19.57 3.37
C VAL A 200 11.65 19.23 4.87
N LYS A 201 10.72 19.86 5.60
CA LYS A 201 10.51 19.59 7.03
C LYS A 201 9.97 18.17 7.26
N GLY A 202 9.07 17.72 6.40
CA GLY A 202 8.59 16.33 6.40
C GLY A 202 9.71 15.32 6.17
N GLU A 203 10.59 15.58 5.21
CA GLU A 203 11.76 14.72 4.94
C GLU A 203 12.71 14.63 6.13
N LEU A 204 12.97 15.76 6.81
CA LEU A 204 13.78 15.80 8.02
C LEU A 204 13.15 14.96 9.15
N GLN A 205 11.84 15.05 9.32
CA GLN A 205 11.11 14.24 10.31
C GLN A 205 11.16 12.76 9.97
N LEU A 206 10.92 12.40 8.70
CA LEU A 206 11.05 11.04 8.21
C LEU A 206 12.45 10.47 8.51
N GLY A 207 13.51 11.25 8.28
CA GLY A 207 14.89 10.83 8.59
C GLY A 207 15.14 10.62 10.09
N LYS A 208 14.46 11.36 10.99
CA LYS A 208 14.51 11.09 12.44
C LYS A 208 13.83 9.76 12.77
N TRP A 209 12.63 9.54 12.23
CA TRP A 209 11.88 8.29 12.41
C TRP A 209 12.62 7.07 11.88
N GLN A 210 13.24 7.15 10.70
CA GLN A 210 14.05 6.06 10.13
C GLN A 210 15.23 5.68 11.04
N ARG A 211 15.93 6.68 11.57
CA ARG A 211 17.05 6.45 12.51
C ARG A 211 16.56 5.82 13.81
N SER A 212 15.45 6.29 14.36
CA SER A 212 14.84 5.73 15.57
C SER A 212 14.43 4.27 15.37
N ARG A 213 13.70 3.98 14.28
CA ARG A 213 13.27 2.62 13.93
C ARG A 213 14.46 1.68 13.70
N LYS A 214 15.50 2.12 12.96
CA LYS A 214 16.73 1.33 12.76
C LYS A 214 17.41 0.99 14.10
N ARG A 215 17.50 1.94 15.03
CA ARG A 215 18.05 1.70 16.38
C ARG A 215 17.21 0.70 17.17
N LYS A 216 15.88 0.80 17.11
CA LYS A 216 14.95 -0.13 17.78
C LYS A 216 15.08 -1.56 17.25
N THR A 217 15.15 -1.74 15.92
CA THR A 217 15.36 -3.06 15.30
C THR A 217 16.70 -3.67 15.70
N VAL A 218 17.80 -2.91 15.66
CA VAL A 218 19.13 -3.39 16.08
C VAL A 218 19.13 -3.79 17.56
N LYS A 219 18.46 -3.02 18.43
CA LYS A 219 18.35 -3.35 19.87
C LYS A 219 17.53 -4.62 20.10
N GLN A 220 16.41 -4.79 19.41
CA GLN A 220 15.55 -5.96 19.52
C GLN A 220 16.26 -7.23 19.03
N SER A 221 16.92 -7.19 17.86
CA SER A 221 17.67 -8.34 17.35
C SER A 221 18.83 -8.76 18.27
N LYS A 222 19.52 -7.81 18.91
CA LYS A 222 20.54 -8.14 19.93
C LYS A 222 19.96 -8.82 21.15
N ASN A 223 18.84 -8.29 21.68
CA ASN A 223 18.19 -8.86 22.85
C ASN A 223 17.68 -10.28 22.59
N SER A 224 17.09 -10.54 21.42
CA SER A 224 16.61 -11.88 21.06
C SER A 224 17.73 -12.92 20.96
N ILE A 225 18.91 -12.55 20.44
CA ILE A 225 20.07 -13.46 20.39
C ILE A 225 20.62 -13.71 21.81
N ASP A 226 20.67 -12.68 22.65
CA ASP A 226 21.12 -12.81 24.04
C ASP A 226 20.20 -13.72 24.88
N GLU A 227 18.88 -13.61 24.67
CA GLU A 227 17.88 -14.49 25.28
C GLU A 227 18.04 -15.94 24.79
N VAL A 228 18.22 -16.15 23.48
CA VAL A 228 18.48 -17.48 22.90
C VAL A 228 19.75 -18.09 23.49
N MET A 229 20.85 -17.35 23.55
CA MET A 229 22.10 -17.84 24.14
C MET A 229 21.93 -18.21 25.61
N LYS A 230 21.15 -17.44 26.38
CA LYS A 230 20.86 -17.74 27.78
C LYS A 230 20.01 -19.01 27.93
N GLU A 231 18.94 -19.15 27.14
CA GLU A 231 18.07 -20.33 27.17
C GLU A 231 18.81 -21.59 26.69
N LEU A 232 19.66 -21.50 25.67
CA LEU A 232 20.50 -22.62 25.21
C LEU A 232 21.48 -23.09 26.29
N ARG A 233 22.09 -22.17 27.06
CA ARG A 233 22.93 -22.53 28.22
C ARG A 233 22.15 -23.28 29.29
N ILE A 234 20.90 -22.88 29.56
CA ILE A 234 20.02 -23.53 30.54
C ILE A 234 19.64 -24.95 30.07
N LEU A 235 19.39 -25.12 28.76
CA LEU A 235 19.07 -26.40 28.13
C LEU A 235 20.28 -27.35 28.00
N GLY A 236 21.46 -26.96 28.49
CA GLY A 236 22.67 -27.78 28.43
C GLY A 236 23.32 -27.82 27.04
N HIS A 237 22.90 -26.98 26.11
CA HIS A 237 23.59 -26.82 24.83
C HIS A 237 24.84 -25.96 25.06
N GLY A 238 26.02 -26.58 24.96
CA GLY A 238 27.33 -25.95 25.21
C GLY A 238 28.29 -26.03 24.02
N GLN A 239 27.78 -26.28 22.81
CA GLN A 239 28.62 -26.40 21.62
C GLN A 239 29.19 -25.04 21.24
N GLU A 240 30.50 -24.88 21.39
CA GLU A 240 31.24 -23.65 21.11
C GLU A 240 30.95 -23.11 19.70
N ILE A 241 30.83 -24.00 18.72
CA ILE A 241 30.52 -23.66 17.32
C ILE A 241 29.17 -22.92 17.21
N LEU A 242 28.12 -23.41 17.87
CA LEU A 242 26.80 -22.75 17.87
C LEU A 242 26.86 -21.36 18.51
N PHE A 243 27.57 -21.21 19.62
CA PHE A 243 27.71 -19.92 20.29
C PHE A 243 28.52 -18.91 19.47
N ASN A 244 29.59 -19.35 18.81
CA ASN A 244 30.38 -18.51 17.93
C ASN A 244 29.54 -17.98 16.76
N GLU A 245 28.72 -18.83 16.15
CA GLU A 245 27.79 -18.44 15.09
C GLU A 245 26.73 -17.44 15.58
N LEU A 246 26.17 -17.65 16.78
CA LEU A 246 25.23 -16.71 17.39
C LEU A 246 25.88 -15.38 17.77
N GLU A 247 27.12 -15.36 18.24
CA GLU A 247 27.87 -14.14 18.48
C GLU A 247 28.20 -13.37 17.20
N GLU A 248 28.56 -14.09 16.12
CA GLU A 248 28.78 -13.49 14.81
C GLU A 248 27.49 -12.84 14.29
N LEU A 249 26.37 -13.56 14.37
CA LEU A 249 25.04 -13.02 14.10
C LEU A 249 24.79 -11.77 14.95
N LYS A 250 25.07 -11.79 16.26
CA LYS A 250 24.90 -10.62 17.14
C LYS A 250 25.70 -9.40 16.64
N LYS A 251 26.93 -9.60 16.16
CA LYS A 251 27.76 -8.52 15.59
C LYS A 251 27.15 -7.99 14.29
N LEU A 252 26.74 -8.88 13.38
CA LEU A 252 26.16 -8.56 12.07
C LEU A 252 24.75 -7.95 12.14
N SER A 253 24.03 -8.14 13.26
CA SER A 253 22.71 -7.52 13.50
C SER A 253 22.74 -5.99 13.42
N THR A 254 23.92 -5.37 13.57
CA THR A 254 24.11 -3.92 13.56
C THR A 254 24.29 -3.32 12.17
N THR A 255 24.72 -4.12 11.19
CA THR A 255 25.15 -3.66 9.87
C THR A 255 24.19 -4.04 8.75
N LEU A 256 23.39 -5.10 8.92
CA LEU A 256 22.52 -5.64 7.87
C LEU A 256 21.09 -5.08 7.92
N ASN A 257 20.46 -4.97 6.75
CA ASN A 257 19.03 -4.66 6.64
C ASN A 257 18.17 -5.87 7.02
N LYS A 258 16.87 -5.67 7.34
CA LYS A 258 15.96 -6.72 7.85
C LYS A 258 15.83 -7.94 6.91
N LYS A 259 15.86 -7.74 5.59
CA LYS A 259 15.74 -8.83 4.60
C LYS A 259 17.00 -9.69 4.56
N ASN A 260 18.17 -9.04 4.48
CA ASN A 260 19.46 -9.72 4.48
C ASN A 260 19.73 -10.41 5.82
N TRP A 261 19.32 -9.77 6.92
CA TRP A 261 19.39 -10.34 8.26
C TRP A 261 18.58 -11.63 8.40
N LYS A 262 17.33 -11.64 7.92
CA LYS A 262 16.48 -12.85 7.89
C LYS A 262 17.12 -13.98 7.11
N GLN A 263 17.63 -13.69 5.91
CA GLN A 263 18.28 -14.69 5.06
C GLN A 263 19.55 -15.25 5.70
N LEU A 264 20.36 -14.38 6.32
CA LEU A 264 21.58 -14.78 7.01
C LEU A 264 21.30 -15.69 8.20
N VAL A 265 20.35 -15.31 9.07
CA VAL A 265 19.94 -16.15 10.21
C VAL A 265 19.44 -17.50 9.72
N LYS A 266 18.59 -17.53 8.69
CA LYS A 266 18.08 -18.80 8.12
C LYS A 266 19.22 -19.66 7.57
N GLY A 267 20.13 -19.09 6.80
CA GLY A 267 21.26 -19.81 6.21
C GLY A 267 22.17 -20.44 7.27
N LYS A 268 22.67 -19.63 8.21
CA LYS A 268 23.55 -20.12 9.28
C LYS A 268 22.89 -21.19 10.14
N ILE A 269 21.64 -21.02 10.56
CA ILE A 269 20.94 -22.03 11.36
C ILE A 269 20.64 -23.29 10.56
N PHE A 270 20.34 -23.16 9.25
CA PHE A 270 20.16 -24.30 8.36
C PHE A 270 21.45 -25.12 8.19
N ASP A 271 22.58 -24.46 7.99
CA ASP A 271 23.89 -25.11 7.88
C ASP A 271 24.28 -25.86 9.17
N LEU A 272 24.03 -25.24 10.33
CA LEU A 272 24.23 -25.88 11.64
C LEU A 272 23.31 -27.10 11.85
N THR A 273 22.12 -27.08 11.25
CA THR A 273 21.19 -28.22 11.31
C THR A 273 21.63 -29.36 10.39
N LEU A 274 22.07 -29.05 9.16
CA LEU A 274 22.55 -30.05 8.20
C LEU A 274 23.84 -30.73 8.67
N SER A 275 24.75 -29.96 9.26
CA SER A 275 25.97 -30.47 9.89
C SER A 275 25.72 -31.26 11.19
N LYS A 276 24.46 -31.41 11.60
CA LYS A 276 24.03 -32.10 12.84
C LYS A 276 24.66 -31.53 14.11
N ILE A 277 25.14 -30.29 14.06
CA ILE A 277 25.60 -29.55 15.24
C ILE A 277 24.40 -29.33 16.16
N ILE A 278 23.30 -28.80 15.60
CA ILE A 278 22.03 -28.68 16.32
C ILE A 278 20.96 -29.60 15.75
N ASN A 279 20.03 -30.03 16.61
CA ASN A 279 18.85 -30.77 16.16
C ASN A 279 17.76 -29.82 15.61
N LYS A 280 16.75 -30.39 14.94
CA LYS A 280 15.66 -29.61 14.33
C LYS A 280 14.84 -28.82 15.35
N GLU A 281 14.71 -29.31 16.58
CA GLU A 281 13.95 -28.66 17.65
C GLU A 281 14.69 -27.40 18.12
N THR A 282 15.98 -27.51 18.41
CA THR A 282 16.87 -26.40 18.76
C THR A 282 16.92 -25.36 17.64
N ALA A 283 17.01 -25.79 16.37
CA ALA A 283 17.01 -24.89 15.23
C ALA A 283 15.68 -24.12 15.08
N THR A 284 14.54 -24.82 15.25
CA THR A 284 13.21 -24.21 15.24
C THR A 284 13.04 -23.21 16.39
N PHE A 285 13.54 -23.56 17.58
CA PHE A 285 13.55 -22.67 18.74
C PHE A 285 14.37 -21.39 18.47
N ILE A 286 15.60 -21.51 17.97
CA ILE A 286 16.44 -20.34 17.66
C ILE A 286 15.77 -19.44 16.63
N VAL A 287 15.25 -20.01 15.54
CA VAL A 287 14.61 -19.21 14.48
C VAL A 287 13.33 -18.56 14.96
N SER A 288 12.46 -19.26 15.68
CA SER A 288 11.24 -18.67 16.22
C SER A 288 11.50 -17.56 17.24
N LYS A 289 12.57 -17.65 18.03
CA LYS A 289 12.94 -16.59 18.98
C LYS A 289 13.57 -15.38 18.31
N ILE A 290 14.44 -15.59 17.31
CA ILE A 290 15.10 -14.48 16.59
C ILE A 290 14.16 -13.87 15.53
N LEU A 291 13.28 -14.69 14.93
CA LEU A 291 12.36 -14.38 13.83
C LEU A 291 10.95 -14.93 14.14
N PRO A 292 10.17 -14.30 15.03
CA PRO A 292 8.90 -14.82 15.57
C PRO A 292 7.77 -15.09 14.56
N ASN A 293 7.87 -14.58 13.32
CA ASN A 293 6.86 -14.76 12.27
C ASN A 293 7.32 -15.74 11.18
N GLU A 294 8.33 -16.58 11.44
CA GLU A 294 8.89 -17.51 10.46
C GLU A 294 8.77 -18.96 10.94
N ASP A 295 8.21 -19.83 10.11
CA ASP A 295 8.16 -21.27 10.38
C ASP A 295 9.37 -21.99 9.76
N PHE A 296 10.29 -22.43 10.63
CA PHE A 296 11.50 -23.13 10.21
C PHE A 296 11.22 -24.55 9.69
N LYS A 297 10.11 -25.18 10.08
CA LYS A 297 9.76 -26.54 9.62
C LYS A 297 9.52 -26.58 8.12
N TYR A 298 8.92 -25.53 7.56
CA TYR A 298 8.68 -25.37 6.13
C TYR A 298 9.97 -25.22 5.29
N LEU A 299 11.04 -24.69 5.89
CA LEU A 299 12.34 -24.52 5.20
C LEU A 299 13.11 -25.84 5.12
N LEU A 300 13.05 -26.65 6.17
CA LEU A 300 13.66 -27.98 6.19
C LEU A 300 12.99 -28.94 5.19
N SER A 301 11.68 -28.81 4.94
CA SER A 301 10.96 -29.66 3.98
C SER A 301 11.26 -29.33 2.51
N LYS A 302 11.57 -28.06 2.19
CA LYS A 302 11.98 -27.66 0.83
C LYS A 302 13.46 -27.91 0.53
N GLY A 303 14.31 -27.88 1.56
CA GLY A 303 15.74 -28.17 1.41
C GLY A 303 16.04 -29.63 1.08
N SER A 304 15.17 -30.56 1.47
CA SER A 304 15.27 -31.99 1.16
C SER A 304 14.82 -32.38 -0.26
N GLU A 305 14.18 -31.48 -1.00
CA GLU A 305 13.75 -31.74 -2.40
C GLU A 305 14.83 -31.35 -3.43
N ASN A 306 15.89 -30.65 -3.02
CA ASN A 306 16.99 -30.20 -3.89
C ASN A 306 18.36 -30.77 -3.48
N LEU A 307 18.36 -31.92 -2.78
CA LEU A 307 19.54 -32.74 -2.48
C LEU A 307 19.34 -34.14 -3.08
#